data_AF-A0A971ZPY2-F1
#
_entry.id   AF-A0A971ZPY2-F1
#
_cell.length_a   1.000
_cell.length_b   1.000
_cell.length_c   1.000
_cell.angle_alpha   90.00
_cell.angle_beta   90.00
_cell.angle_gamma   90.00
#
_symmetry.space_group_name_H-M   'P 1'
#
loop_
_entity.id
_entity.type
_entity.pdbx_description
1 polymer ?
#
loop_
_entity_poly.entity_id
_entity_poly.type
_entity_poly.pdbx_seq_one_letter_code
_entity_poly.pdbx_strand_id
1 'polypeptide(L)' 'MLNDNPGSEGNILERCLSDCEKTVLLHALRRTGGDLGKAARMPGTTKRMLAGKIRKYGIDCGQLKTP' A
#
# COMPACT_ATOMS: atom_id res chain seq x y z
N MET A 1 21.53 29.79 0.71
CA MET A 1 20.68 29.30 1.80
C MET A 1 19.86 28.15 1.25
N LEU A 2 20.13 26.93 1.71
CA LEU A 2 19.33 25.75 1.35
C LEU A 2 17.98 25.91 2.06
N ASN A 3 16.92 25.94 1.28
CA ASN A 3 15.56 26.04 1.78
C ASN A 3 15.11 24.64 2.24
N ASP A 4 15.64 24.21 3.39
CA ASP A 4 15.12 23.07 4.13
C ASP A 4 13.75 23.46 4.64
N ASN A 5 12.71 23.16 3.87
CA ASN A 5 11.32 23.23 4.30
C ASN A 5 11.05 21.97 5.15
N PRO A 6 10.94 22.04 6.50
CA PRO A 6 10.69 20.86 7.34
C PRO A 6 9.21 20.44 7.32
N GLY A 7 8.52 20.66 6.18
CA GLY A 7 7.07 20.49 6.04
C GLY A 7 6.61 19.11 5.58
N SER A 8 7.39 18.04 5.77
CA SER A 8 6.95 16.69 5.38
C SER A 8 7.45 15.56 6.29
N GLU A 9 7.67 15.84 7.57
CA GLU A 9 7.50 14.79 8.57
C GLU A 9 6.00 14.69 8.82
N GLY A 10 5.28 13.93 7.98
CA GLY A 10 3.94 13.48 8.33
C GLY A 10 4.00 12.95 9.76
N ASN A 11 3.07 13.35 10.61
CA ASN A 11 3.18 13.04 12.04
C ASN A 11 3.42 11.52 12.22
N ILE A 12 4.12 11.12 13.29
CA ILE A 12 4.51 9.72 13.48
C ILE A 12 3.30 8.77 13.37
N LEU A 13 2.12 9.22 13.79
CA LEU A 13 0.87 8.48 13.66
C LEU A 13 0.48 8.24 12.19
N GLU A 14 0.52 9.26 11.32
CA GLU A 14 0.23 9.13 9.88
C GLU A 14 1.20 8.16 9.19
N ARG A 15 2.48 8.19 9.59
CA ARG A 15 3.48 7.26 9.08
C ARG A 15 3.17 5.83 9.52
N CYS A 16 2.91 5.61 10.81
CA CYS A 16 2.53 4.30 11.34
C CYS A 16 1.27 3.74 10.67
N LEU A 17 0.24 4.58 10.47
CA LEU A 17 -0.98 4.17 9.77
C LEU A 17 -0.70 3.79 8.31
N SER A 18 0.16 4.54 7.62
CA SER A 18 0.54 4.25 6.24
C SER A 18 1.34 2.95 6.12
N ASP A 19 2.27 2.69 7.05
CA ASP A 19 3.09 1.47 7.07
C ASP A 19 2.24 0.23 7.41
N CYS A 20 1.34 0.34 8.38
CA CYS A 20 0.36 -0.70 8.69
C CYS A 20 -0.54 -1.00 7.49
N GLU A 21 -1.10 0.04 6.87
CA GLU A 21 -1.95 -0.13 5.69
C GLU A 21 -1.18 -0.81 4.56
N LYS A 22 0.03 -0.33 4.23
CA LYS A 22 0.90 -0.93 3.20
C LYS A 22 1.17 -2.41 3.48
N THR A 23 1.44 -2.78 4.74
CA THR A 23 1.72 -4.15 5.15
C THR A 23 0.51 -5.06 4.94
N VAL A 24 -0.69 -4.61 5.33
CA VAL A 24 -1.94 -5.36 5.12
C VAL A 24 -2.20 -5.58 3.63
N LEU A 25 -2.01 -4.55 2.80
CA LEU A 25 -2.22 -4.67 1.35
C LEU A 25 -1.21 -5.63 0.70
N LEU A 26 0.07 -5.56 1.09
CA LEU A 26 1.10 -6.49 0.62
C LEU A 26 0.78 -7.93 1.00
N HIS A 27 0.40 -8.17 2.26
CA HIS A 27 -0.03 -9.50 2.72
C HIS A 27 -1.21 -10.01 1.90
N ALA A 28 -2.18 -9.13 1.62
CA ALA A 28 -3.36 -9.50 0.87
C ALA A 28 -3.02 -9.93 -0.56
N LEU A 29 -2.18 -9.14 -1.24
CA LEU A 29 -1.73 -9.42 -2.60
C LEU A 29 -0.88 -10.69 -2.68
N ARG A 30 0.01 -10.93 -1.70
CA ARG A 30 0.82 -12.15 -1.63
C ARG A 30 -0.05 -13.41 -1.53
N ARG A 31 -1.08 -13.38 -0.69
CA ARG A 31 -1.99 -14.53 -0.51
C ARG A 31 -2.86 -14.82 -1.73
N THR A 32 -3.06 -13.84 -2.60
CA THR A 32 -3.89 -13.99 -3.80
C THR A 32 -3.08 -14.07 -5.09
N GLY A 33 -1.74 -14.15 -5.01
CA GLY A 33 -0.86 -14.17 -6.17
C GLY A 33 -0.99 -12.91 -7.05
N GLY A 34 -1.29 -11.77 -6.45
CA GLY A 34 -1.50 -10.50 -7.15
C GLY A 34 -2.90 -10.31 -7.76
N ASP A 35 -3.86 -11.21 -7.52
CA ASP A 35 -5.26 -10.98 -7.92
C ASP A 35 -5.87 -9.86 -7.06
N LEU A 36 -6.05 -8.67 -7.67
CA LEU A 36 -6.58 -7.48 -7.03
C LEU A 36 -8.04 -7.63 -6.56
N GLY A 37 -8.84 -8.44 -7.27
CA GLY A 37 -10.25 -8.65 -6.90
C GLY A 37 -10.36 -9.48 -5.63
N LYS A 38 -9.58 -10.56 -5.54
CA LYS A 38 -9.49 -11.39 -4.32
C LYS A 38 -8.79 -10.65 -3.19
N ALA A 39 -7.70 -9.92 -3.49
CA ALA A 39 -6.94 -9.18 -2.49
C ALA A 39 -7.78 -8.10 -1.83
N ALA A 40 -8.63 -7.38 -2.59
CA ALA A 40 -9.48 -6.33 -2.04
C ALA A 40 -10.54 -6.85 -1.06
N ARG A 41 -11.00 -8.09 -1.23
CA ARG A 41 -12.01 -8.69 -0.32
C ARG A 41 -11.45 -8.95 1.08
N MET A 42 -10.16 -9.23 1.21
CA MET A 42 -9.57 -9.59 2.52
C MET A 42 -9.55 -8.45 3.54
N PRO A 43 -9.09 -7.23 3.22
CA PRO A 43 -9.24 -6.08 4.11
C PRO A 43 -10.63 -5.43 4.03
N GLY A 44 -11.60 -6.03 3.32
CA GLY A 44 -12.96 -5.51 3.21
C GLY A 44 -13.10 -4.24 2.36
N THR A 45 -12.34 -4.14 1.27
CA THR A 45 -12.36 -2.96 0.38
C THR A 45 -12.73 -3.28 -1.07
N THR A 46 -12.77 -2.24 -1.91
CA THR A 46 -13.03 -2.33 -3.34
C THR A 46 -11.73 -2.41 -4.14
N LYS A 47 -11.80 -3.05 -5.31
CA LYS A 47 -10.68 -3.12 -6.26
C LYS A 47 -10.14 -1.73 -6.65
N ARG A 48 -11.02 -0.74 -6.80
CA ARG A 48 -10.66 0.64 -7.15
C ARG A 48 -9.85 1.30 -6.02
N MET A 49 -10.28 1.17 -4.78
CA MET A 49 -9.55 1.73 -3.64
C MET A 49 -8.19 1.04 -3.48
N LEU A 50 -8.15 -0.29 -3.60
CA LEU A 50 -6.91 -1.06 -3.55
C LEU A 50 -5.92 -0.61 -4.63
N ALA A 51 -6.36 -0.45 -5.88
CA ALA A 51 -5.52 0.02 -6.98
C ALA A 51 -4.95 1.43 -6.73
N GLY A 52 -5.76 2.32 -6.16
CA GLY A 52 -5.31 3.65 -5.75
C GLY A 52 -4.21 3.59 -4.68
N LYS A 53 -4.36 2.70 -3.68
CA LYS A 53 -3.38 2.52 -2.61
C LYS A 53 -2.09 1.86 -3.09
N ILE A 54 -2.18 0.90 -4.01
CA ILE A 54 -1.01 0.30 -4.67
C ILE A 54 -0.17 1.37 -5.36
N ARG A 55 -0.81 2.27 -6.12
CA ARG A 55 -0.12 3.42 -6.74
C ARG A 55 0.45 4.38 -5.70
N LYS A 56 -0.31 4.70 -4.65
CA LYS A 56 0.14 5.58 -3.56
C LYS A 56 1.41 5.04 -2.87
N TYR A 57 1.47 3.73 -2.62
CA TYR A 57 2.53 3.10 -1.86
C TYR A 57 3.66 2.51 -2.71
N GLY A 58 3.59 2.63 -4.03
CA GLY A 58 4.59 2.08 -4.95
C GLY A 58 4.72 0.57 -4.85
N ILE A 59 3.61 -0.15 -4.64
CA ILE A 59 3.63 -1.62 -4.53
C ILE A 59 3.74 -2.22 -5.93
N ASP A 60 4.85 -2.89 -6.21
CA ASP A 60 5.01 -3.65 -7.46
C ASP A 60 4.29 -5.01 -7.34
N CYS A 61 3.14 -5.11 -7.99
CA CYS A 61 2.35 -6.34 -8.04
C CYS A 61 2.96 -7.41 -8.95
N GLY A 62 3.88 -7.05 -9.84
CA GLY A 62 4.57 -7.99 -10.74
C GLY A 62 5.49 -8.94 -9.97
N GLN A 63 6.09 -8.46 -8.87
CA GLN A 63 6.95 -9.23 -7.97
C GLN A 63 6.17 -10.20 -7.06
N LEU A 64 4.84 -10.14 -7.07
CA LEU A 64 3.98 -10.94 -6.18
C LEU A 64 3.44 -12.20 -6.85
N LYS A 65 3.72 -12.39 -8.14
CA LYS A 65 3.51 -13.67 -8.81
C LYS A 65 4.62 -14.61 -8.34
N THR A 66 4.27 -15.61 -7.56
CA THR A 66 5.13 -16.78 -7.37
C THR A 66 5.37 -17.45 -8.74
N PRO A 67 6.55 -18.05 -8.95
CA PRO A 67 6.88 -18.79 -10.17
C PRO A 67 5.87 -19.92 -10.45
#